data_AF-A0A9X1Q3K5-F1
#
_entry.id   AF-A0A9X1Q3K5-F1
#
_cell.length_a   1.000
_cell.length_b   1.000
_cell.length_c   1.000
_cell.angle_alpha   90.00
_cell.angle_beta   90.00
_cell.angle_gamma   90.00
#
_symmetry.space_group_name_H-M   'P 1'
#
loop_
_entity.id
_entity.type
_entity.pdbx_description
1 polymer ?
#
loop_
_entity_poly.entity_id
_entity_poly.type
_entity_poly.pdbx_seq_one_letter_code
_entity_poly.pdbx_strand_id
1 'polypeptide(L)'
;MSLQSLALIEEWPVPTAAAGVVRADGTVLGTHGPVGHRFPLASVTKPLAAYAVLVAYEEGAVELDEPAGPAGATVRHLLAHTSGLAFDEHRVTAPPGERRLYSNAGFEQLGDHVAKATDIPFAEYLRQAVLEPLGMTATSLEGSPAKDGVSTVEDLLRFAAEVQAPRLLDPRTVAEAMTVQYPGTKGVLPGYGHQNPNDWGLGFEIRDGKSPHWTGASSSPRTFGHFGQSGTFLWIDPDAGWA
;
A
#
# COMPACT_ATOMS: atom_id res chain seq x y z
N MET A 1 -17.09 -17.25 -5.01
CA MET A 1 -15.81 -17.86 -4.58
C MET A 1 -16.15 -19.06 -3.70
N SER A 2 -15.83 -20.28 -4.13
CA SER A 2 -15.89 -21.45 -3.25
C SER A 2 -14.58 -21.55 -2.49
N LEU A 3 -14.59 -22.03 -1.24
CA LEU A 3 -13.37 -22.31 -0.44
C LEU A 3 -12.29 -23.10 -1.22
N GLN A 4 -12.71 -23.88 -2.23
CA GLN A 4 -11.83 -24.60 -3.15
C GLN A 4 -10.87 -23.71 -3.96
N SER A 5 -11.17 -22.44 -4.23
CA SER A 5 -10.26 -21.59 -5.02
C SER A 5 -9.01 -21.17 -4.25
N LEU A 6 -9.09 -21.02 -2.92
CA LEU A 6 -7.92 -20.68 -2.11
C LEU A 6 -6.98 -21.89 -1.92
N ALA A 7 -7.50 -23.12 -1.99
CA ALA A 7 -6.68 -24.32 -1.89
C ALA A 7 -5.69 -24.49 -3.06
N LEU A 8 -5.89 -23.77 -4.18
CA LEU A 8 -4.95 -23.79 -5.31
C LEU A 8 -3.54 -23.30 -4.94
N ILE A 9 -3.38 -22.57 -3.83
CA ILE A 9 -2.05 -22.14 -3.37
C ILE A 9 -1.20 -23.30 -2.83
N GLU A 10 -1.78 -24.46 -2.52
CA GLU A 10 -1.04 -25.67 -2.13
C GLU A 10 -0.17 -26.21 -3.27
N GLU A 11 -0.58 -25.95 -4.52
CA GLU A 11 0.14 -26.40 -5.72
C GLU A 11 1.28 -25.45 -6.11
N TRP A 12 1.41 -24.31 -5.43
CA TRP A 12 2.43 -23.34 -5.76
C TRP A 12 3.83 -23.86 -5.40
N PRO A 13 4.86 -23.58 -6.22
CA PRO A 13 6.21 -24.07 -6.00
C PRO A 13 6.95 -23.24 -4.93
N VAL A 14 6.34 -23.11 -3.74
CA VAL A 14 6.86 -22.35 -2.61
C VAL A 14 6.76 -23.16 -1.32
N PRO A 15 7.67 -22.98 -0.36
CA PRO A 15 7.67 -23.77 0.87
C PRO A 15 6.48 -23.47 1.79
N THR A 16 5.98 -22.23 1.78
CA THR A 16 4.85 -21.80 2.61
C THR A 16 4.02 -20.78 1.83
N ALA A 17 2.71 -21.00 1.74
CA ALA A 17 1.74 -20.05 1.20
C ALA A 17 0.52 -19.96 2.12
N ALA A 18 -0.02 -18.76 2.27
CA ALA A 18 -1.25 -18.51 2.98
C ALA A 18 -2.05 -17.42 2.26
N ALA A 19 -3.38 -17.50 2.31
CA ALA A 19 -4.26 -16.53 1.68
C ALA A 19 -5.58 -16.41 2.46
N GLY A 20 -6.27 -15.30 2.27
CA GLY A 20 -7.59 -15.06 2.83
C GLY A 20 -8.38 -14.07 2.00
N VAL A 21 -9.69 -14.05 2.20
CA VAL A 21 -10.61 -13.12 1.56
C VAL A 21 -11.54 -12.52 2.60
N VAL A 22 -11.73 -11.21 2.58
CA VAL A 22 -12.53 -10.48 3.58
C VAL A 22 -13.45 -9.45 2.92
N ARG A 23 -14.66 -9.32 3.44
CA ARG A 23 -15.60 -8.25 3.07
C ARG A 23 -15.33 -6.97 3.86
N ALA A 24 -15.91 -5.87 3.39
CA ALA A 24 -15.88 -4.57 4.06
C ALA A 24 -16.37 -4.61 5.52
N ASP A 25 -17.33 -5.48 5.87
CA ASP A 25 -17.84 -5.62 7.23
C ASP A 25 -16.93 -6.45 8.16
N GLY A 26 -15.75 -6.87 7.67
CA GLY A 26 -14.81 -7.72 8.40
C GLY A 26 -15.13 -9.22 8.33
N THR A 27 -16.20 -9.63 7.64
CA THR A 27 -16.52 -11.04 7.45
C THR A 27 -15.47 -11.71 6.58
N VAL A 28 -14.69 -12.61 7.17
CA VAL A 28 -13.74 -13.47 6.46
C VAL A 28 -14.51 -14.54 5.68
N LEU A 29 -14.43 -14.50 4.35
CA LEU A 29 -15.13 -15.42 3.46
C LEU A 29 -14.42 -16.77 3.31
N GLY A 30 -13.12 -16.78 3.55
CA GLY A 30 -12.31 -17.98 3.54
C GLY A 30 -10.86 -17.65 3.80
N THR A 31 -10.15 -18.63 4.36
CA THR A 31 -8.71 -18.61 4.54
C THR A 31 -8.13 -19.96 4.13
N HIS A 32 -6.85 -19.97 3.80
CA HIS A 32 -6.13 -21.19 3.48
C HIS A 32 -4.64 -21.05 3.84
N GLY A 33 -4.00 -22.16 4.24
CA GLY A 33 -2.61 -22.17 4.72
C GLY A 33 -2.44 -21.62 6.16
N PRO A 34 -1.19 -21.49 6.64
CA PRO A 34 -0.89 -21.03 7.99
C PRO A 34 -1.04 -19.50 8.09
N VAL A 35 -2.28 -19.03 8.22
CA VAL A 35 -2.61 -17.58 8.16
C VAL A 35 -2.00 -16.72 9.28
N GLY A 36 -1.58 -17.34 10.40
CA GLY A 36 -0.81 -16.68 11.46
C GLY A 36 0.71 -16.69 11.25
N HIS A 37 1.21 -17.26 10.15
CA HIS A 37 2.64 -17.23 9.82
C HIS A 37 3.07 -15.81 9.45
N ARG A 38 4.23 -15.39 9.96
CA ARG A 38 4.80 -14.06 9.69
C ARG A 38 5.58 -14.08 8.37
N PHE A 39 5.15 -13.26 7.41
CA PHE A 39 5.79 -13.09 6.12
C PHE A 39 6.45 -11.71 6.02
N PRO A 40 7.67 -11.60 5.46
CA PRO A 40 8.20 -10.33 4.99
C PRO A 40 7.30 -9.77 3.89
N LEU A 41 6.81 -8.55 4.06
CA LEU A 41 5.86 -7.94 3.14
C LEU A 41 6.51 -7.38 1.89
N ALA A 42 7.81 -7.07 1.92
CA ALA A 42 8.42 -6.21 0.91
C ALA A 42 7.50 -5.00 0.69
N SER A 43 7.18 -4.67 -0.55
CA SER A 43 6.40 -3.48 -0.88
C SER A 43 4.92 -3.48 -0.47
N VAL A 44 4.35 -4.59 0.02
CA VAL A 44 3.04 -4.56 0.71
C VAL A 44 3.10 -3.74 2.01
N THR A 45 4.30 -3.35 2.46
CA THR A 45 4.53 -2.36 3.53
C THR A 45 3.99 -0.97 3.16
N LYS A 46 4.04 -0.57 1.88
CA LYS A 46 3.66 0.80 1.46
C LYS A 46 2.21 1.16 1.77
N PRO A 47 1.21 0.30 1.50
CA PRO A 47 -0.15 0.54 1.96
C PRO A 47 -0.27 0.87 3.46
N LEU A 48 0.44 0.14 4.33
CA LEU A 48 0.42 0.39 5.78
C LEU A 48 1.06 1.74 6.12
N ALA A 49 2.22 2.02 5.55
CA ALA A 49 2.92 3.28 5.76
C ALA A 49 2.12 4.48 5.22
N ALA A 50 1.51 4.34 4.05
CA ALA A 50 0.66 5.37 3.46
C ALA A 50 -0.57 5.65 4.32
N TYR A 51 -1.22 4.61 4.83
CA TYR A 51 -2.35 4.77 5.74
C TYR A 51 -1.95 5.54 7.02
N ALA A 52 -0.77 5.25 7.59
CA ALA A 52 -0.25 6.01 8.72
C ALA A 52 0.02 7.49 8.35
N VAL A 53 0.60 7.78 7.19
CA VAL A 53 0.77 9.17 6.72
C VAL A 53 -0.57 9.88 6.59
N LEU A 54 -1.62 9.18 6.15
CA LEU A 54 -2.97 9.75 6.06
C LEU A 54 -3.61 9.98 7.44
N VAL A 55 -3.29 9.17 8.46
CA VAL A 55 -3.68 9.45 9.85
C VAL A 55 -2.98 10.73 10.32
N ALA A 56 -1.67 10.88 10.05
CA ALA A 56 -0.92 12.09 10.39
C ALA A 56 -1.50 13.34 9.70
N TYR A 57 -2.02 13.18 8.48
CA TYR A 57 -2.75 14.23 7.77
C TYR A 57 -4.06 14.61 8.47
N GLU A 58 -4.91 13.64 8.85
CA GLU A 58 -6.15 13.96 9.57
C GLU A 58 -5.93 14.50 10.98
N GLU A 59 -4.82 14.13 11.62
CA GLU A 59 -4.36 14.70 12.90
C GLU A 59 -3.83 16.14 12.75
N GLY A 60 -3.62 16.62 11.52
CA GLY A 60 -3.06 17.94 11.23
C GLY A 60 -1.54 18.03 11.51
N ALA A 61 -0.85 16.89 11.62
CA ALA A 61 0.60 16.85 11.79
C ALA A 61 1.34 17.12 10.47
N VAL A 62 0.75 16.73 9.34
CA VAL A 62 1.26 16.98 7.98
C VAL A 62 0.12 17.42 7.07
N GLU A 63 0.45 18.05 5.95
CA GLU A 63 -0.53 18.43 4.91
C GLU A 63 -0.16 17.79 3.57
N LEU A 64 -1.13 17.31 2.79
CA LEU A 64 -0.84 16.62 1.53
C LEU A 64 -0.08 17.49 0.52
N ASP A 65 -0.35 18.79 0.53
CA ASP A 65 0.25 19.75 -0.41
C ASP A 65 1.40 20.56 0.21
N GLU A 66 1.84 20.25 1.44
CA GLU A 66 3.03 20.90 2.00
C GLU A 66 4.32 20.39 1.34
N PRO A 67 5.38 21.22 1.29
CA PRO A 67 6.66 20.79 0.75
C PRO A 67 7.26 19.60 1.51
N ALA A 68 7.58 18.54 0.77
CA ALA A 68 8.29 17.37 1.30
C ALA A 68 9.13 16.70 0.21
N GLY A 69 10.34 16.29 0.58
CA GLY A 69 11.30 15.67 -0.34
C GLY A 69 12.03 16.68 -1.26
N PRO A 70 12.26 16.36 -2.54
CA PRO A 70 12.93 17.25 -3.49
C PRO A 70 12.26 18.62 -3.62
N ALA A 71 13.01 19.63 -4.07
CA ALA A 71 12.47 20.96 -4.32
C ALA A 71 11.26 20.90 -5.29
N GLY A 72 10.12 21.43 -4.86
CA GLY A 72 8.86 21.43 -5.60
C GLY A 72 7.98 20.20 -5.40
N ALA A 73 8.45 19.17 -4.70
CA ALA A 73 7.63 18.01 -4.33
C ALA A 73 6.86 18.27 -3.01
N THR A 74 5.82 17.47 -2.79
CA THR A 74 4.95 17.51 -1.60
C THR A 74 4.74 16.11 -1.03
N VAL A 75 4.10 16.01 0.14
CA VAL A 75 3.68 14.72 0.71
C VAL A 75 2.87 13.89 -0.29
N ARG A 76 1.93 14.53 -1.01
CA ARG A 76 1.15 13.92 -2.09
C ARG A 76 2.02 13.37 -3.21
N HIS A 77 3.08 14.06 -3.61
CA HIS A 77 4.01 13.57 -4.63
C HIS A 77 4.77 12.33 -4.17
N LEU A 78 5.18 12.28 -2.90
CA LEU A 78 5.87 11.12 -2.35
C LEU A 78 4.94 9.89 -2.29
N LEU A 79 3.72 10.08 -1.76
CA LEU A 79 2.69 9.03 -1.70
C LEU A 79 2.31 8.48 -3.08
N ALA A 80 2.24 9.37 -4.07
CA ALA A 80 1.83 9.02 -5.42
C ALA A 80 3.00 8.60 -6.33
N HIS A 81 4.23 8.48 -5.82
CA HIS A 81 5.42 8.17 -6.64
C HIS A 81 5.64 9.13 -7.83
N THR A 82 5.43 10.42 -7.60
CA THR A 82 5.66 11.50 -8.58
C THR A 82 6.59 12.57 -8.07
N SER A 83 7.33 12.34 -6.97
CA SER A 83 8.33 13.30 -6.45
C SER A 83 9.58 13.45 -7.32
N GLY A 84 9.78 12.57 -8.29
CA GLY A 84 10.97 12.56 -9.15
C GLY A 84 12.16 11.77 -8.60
N LEU A 85 12.03 11.20 -7.40
CA LEU A 85 13.09 10.38 -6.79
C LEU A 85 13.32 9.07 -7.53
N ALA A 86 14.58 8.62 -7.54
CA ALA A 86 14.97 7.29 -7.97
C ALA A 86 14.41 6.20 -7.03
N PHE A 87 14.57 4.94 -7.43
CA PHE A 87 13.97 3.81 -6.74
C PHE A 87 14.45 3.66 -5.28
N ASP A 88 15.75 3.45 -5.05
CA ASP A 88 16.36 3.25 -3.71
C ASP A 88 17.40 4.34 -3.37
N GLU A 89 17.42 5.44 -4.12
CA GLU A 89 18.38 6.52 -3.95
C GLU A 89 17.65 7.84 -3.77
N HIS A 90 18.13 8.68 -2.83
CA HIS A 90 17.71 10.07 -2.65
C HIS A 90 18.21 10.99 -3.78
N ARG A 91 18.20 10.49 -5.01
CA ARG A 91 18.62 11.17 -6.23
C ARG A 91 17.39 11.52 -7.05
N VAL A 92 17.28 12.79 -7.43
CA VAL A 92 16.22 13.29 -8.30
C VAL A 92 16.56 12.94 -9.76
N THR A 93 15.60 12.37 -10.47
CA THR A 93 15.76 11.90 -11.86
C THR A 93 14.71 12.46 -12.83
N ALA A 94 13.69 13.15 -12.31
CA ALA A 94 12.72 13.92 -13.06
C ALA A 94 12.17 15.06 -12.18
N PRO A 95 11.63 16.14 -12.76
CA PRO A 95 10.84 17.12 -12.01
C PRO A 95 9.59 16.46 -11.36
N PRO A 96 9.15 16.96 -10.19
CA PRO A 96 7.93 16.48 -9.56
C PRO A 96 6.71 16.59 -10.49
N GLY A 97 5.86 15.57 -10.50
CA GLY A 97 4.62 15.51 -11.29
C GLY A 97 4.77 15.03 -12.73
N GLU A 98 5.98 15.02 -13.32
CA GLU A 98 6.15 14.69 -14.74
C GLU A 98 6.08 13.19 -15.06
N ARG A 99 6.56 12.34 -14.15
CA ARG A 99 6.65 10.89 -14.34
C ARG A 99 6.23 10.12 -13.09
N ARG A 100 5.67 8.92 -13.29
CA ARG A 100 5.45 7.97 -12.21
C ARG A 100 6.71 7.14 -12.00
N LEU A 101 7.48 7.47 -10.98
CA LEU A 101 8.73 6.81 -10.61
C LEU A 101 8.53 6.11 -9.27
N TYR A 102 8.24 4.81 -9.33
CA TYR A 102 8.14 3.98 -8.13
C TYR A 102 9.41 4.11 -7.29
N SER A 103 9.25 4.47 -6.00
CA SER A 103 10.37 4.89 -5.17
C SER A 103 10.21 4.43 -3.72
N ASN A 104 11.17 3.64 -3.25
CA ASN A 104 11.38 3.35 -1.84
C ASN A 104 11.92 4.57 -1.10
N ALA A 105 12.87 5.29 -1.70
CA ALA A 105 13.43 6.53 -1.12
C ALA A 105 12.34 7.58 -0.85
N GLY A 106 11.30 7.66 -1.70
CA GLY A 106 10.15 8.53 -1.45
C GLY A 106 9.35 8.16 -0.20
N PHE A 107 9.18 6.86 0.07
CA PHE A 107 8.51 6.38 1.28
C PHE A 107 9.39 6.52 2.53
N GLU A 108 10.71 6.37 2.40
CA GLU A 108 11.66 6.65 3.47
C GLU A 108 11.59 8.13 3.87
N GLN A 109 11.54 9.05 2.89
CA GLN A 109 11.33 10.48 3.16
C GLN A 109 9.97 10.78 3.79
N LEU A 110 8.89 10.06 3.43
CA LEU A 110 7.60 10.19 4.13
C LEU A 110 7.72 9.79 5.60
N GLY A 111 8.41 8.68 5.87
CA GLY A 111 8.65 8.22 7.23
C GLY A 111 9.41 9.26 8.06
N ASP A 112 10.50 9.79 7.52
CA ASP A 112 11.29 10.85 8.16
C ASP A 112 10.48 12.14 8.36
N HIS A 113 9.64 12.51 7.38
CA HIS A 113 8.80 13.71 7.44
C HIS A 113 7.75 13.62 8.55
N VAL A 114 7.02 12.51 8.63
CA VAL A 114 6.06 12.25 9.73
C VAL A 114 6.77 12.17 11.07
N ALA A 115 7.91 11.49 11.15
CA ALA A 115 8.65 11.37 12.40
C ALA A 115 9.12 12.74 12.92
N LYS A 116 9.57 13.62 12.02
CA LYS A 116 9.94 14.99 12.36
C LYS A 116 8.75 15.84 12.79
N ALA A 117 7.60 15.70 12.12
CA ALA A 117 6.41 16.49 12.41
C ALA A 117 5.76 16.12 13.77
N THR A 118 5.85 14.83 14.14
CA THR A 118 5.20 14.28 15.33
C THR A 118 6.14 14.13 16.53
N ASP A 119 7.46 14.20 16.32
CA ASP A 119 8.50 13.82 17.28
C ASP A 119 8.39 12.34 17.75
N ILE A 120 7.80 11.48 16.90
CA ILE A 120 7.62 10.05 17.15
C ILE A 120 8.33 9.25 16.03
N PRO A 121 9.21 8.29 16.32
CA PRO A 121 9.81 7.45 15.28
C PRO A 121 8.74 6.78 14.42
N PHE A 122 8.89 6.77 13.09
CA PHE A 122 7.81 6.35 12.19
C PHE A 122 7.27 4.93 12.46
N ALA A 123 8.13 3.98 12.82
CA ALA A 123 7.70 2.63 13.18
C ALA A 123 6.79 2.63 14.42
N GLU A 124 7.07 3.48 15.39
CA GLU A 124 6.24 3.67 16.58
C GLU A 124 4.95 4.40 16.24
N TYR A 125 5.02 5.41 15.37
CA TYR A 125 3.84 6.12 14.88
C TYR A 125 2.88 5.16 14.14
N LEU A 126 3.39 4.38 13.17
CA LEU A 126 2.61 3.34 12.48
C LEU A 126 1.97 2.36 13.46
N ARG A 127 2.71 1.94 14.48
CA ARG A 127 2.23 1.02 15.51
C ARG A 127 1.04 1.61 16.28
N GLN A 128 1.17 2.84 16.78
CA GLN A 128 0.14 3.51 17.57
C GLN A 128 -1.07 3.96 16.73
N ALA A 129 -0.82 4.50 15.53
CA ALA A 129 -1.85 5.08 14.68
C ALA A 129 -2.67 4.04 13.92
N VAL A 130 -2.07 2.89 13.57
CA VAL A 130 -2.70 1.89 12.68
C VAL A 130 -2.70 0.49 13.30
N LEU A 131 -1.55 -0.03 13.72
CA LEU A 131 -1.48 -1.46 14.08
C LEU A 131 -2.24 -1.79 15.38
N GLU A 132 -2.04 -1.00 16.44
CA GLU A 132 -2.74 -1.20 17.72
C GLU A 132 -4.26 -1.01 17.62
N PRO A 133 -4.77 0.07 17.01
CA PRO A 133 -6.22 0.28 16.90
C PRO A 133 -6.92 -0.80 16.06
N LEU A 134 -6.22 -1.39 15.09
CA LEU A 134 -6.73 -2.49 14.28
C LEU A 134 -6.50 -3.87 14.89
N GLY A 135 -5.78 -3.97 16.02
CA GLY A 135 -5.43 -5.24 16.65
C GLY A 135 -4.45 -6.09 15.82
N MET A 136 -3.62 -5.46 14.98
CA MET A 136 -2.61 -6.12 14.15
C MET A 136 -1.35 -6.44 14.97
N THR A 137 -1.51 -7.30 15.97
CA THR A 137 -0.48 -7.58 16.99
C THR A 137 0.67 -8.44 16.47
N ALA A 138 0.52 -9.06 15.30
CA ALA A 138 1.55 -9.85 14.64
C ALA A 138 2.21 -9.10 13.48
N THR A 139 2.02 -7.77 13.40
CA THR A 139 2.62 -6.89 12.41
C THR A 139 3.68 -5.99 13.04
N SER A 140 4.82 -5.82 12.37
CA SER A 140 5.88 -4.90 12.82
C SER A 140 6.63 -4.28 11.64
N LEU A 141 7.29 -3.15 11.91
CA LEU A 141 8.21 -2.47 11.01
C LEU A 141 9.53 -2.23 11.74
N GLU A 142 10.61 -2.85 11.27
CA GLU A 142 11.94 -2.74 11.90
C GLU A 142 12.95 -1.96 11.03
N GLY A 143 12.52 -1.51 9.84
CA GLY A 143 13.38 -0.81 8.87
C GLY A 143 12.60 0.17 8.00
N SER A 144 12.88 0.14 6.70
CA SER A 144 12.31 1.05 5.71
C SER A 144 10.78 0.92 5.63
N PRO A 145 10.03 2.04 5.75
CA PRO A 145 8.57 2.05 5.58
C PRO A 145 8.13 1.72 4.14
N ALA A 146 9.10 1.56 3.23
CA ALA A 146 8.83 1.15 1.87
C ALA A 146 8.77 -0.37 1.68
N LYS A 147 9.42 -1.16 2.55
CA LYS A 147 9.70 -2.58 2.26
C LYS A 147 9.90 -3.52 3.45
N ASP A 148 10.22 -3.03 4.64
CA ASP A 148 10.69 -3.90 5.74
C ASP A 148 9.59 -4.28 6.75
N GLY A 149 8.32 -4.15 6.36
CA GLY A 149 7.20 -4.63 7.16
C GLY A 149 7.15 -6.16 7.19
N VAL A 150 6.74 -6.71 8.33
CA VAL A 150 6.45 -8.13 8.52
C VAL A 150 5.05 -8.24 9.07
N SER A 151 4.20 -9.10 8.50
CA SER A 151 2.81 -9.27 8.94
C SER A 151 2.33 -10.70 8.70
N THR A 152 1.06 -10.96 9.01
CA THR A 152 0.37 -12.23 8.81
C THR A 152 -0.83 -12.02 7.88
N VAL A 153 -1.38 -13.09 7.34
CA VAL A 153 -2.63 -12.99 6.57
C VAL A 153 -3.75 -12.49 7.47
N GLU A 154 -3.84 -12.97 8.72
CA GLU A 154 -4.86 -12.52 9.67
C GLU A 154 -4.84 -11.01 9.91
N ASP A 155 -3.66 -10.41 10.08
CA ASP A 155 -3.52 -8.97 10.28
C ASP A 155 -3.81 -8.18 9.01
N LEU A 156 -3.34 -8.65 7.85
CA LEU A 156 -3.64 -8.00 6.58
C LEU A 156 -5.14 -8.05 6.23
N LEU A 157 -5.88 -9.09 6.65
CA LEU A 157 -7.35 -9.11 6.49
C LEU A 157 -8.02 -8.02 7.35
N ARG A 158 -7.50 -7.73 8.56
CA ARG A 158 -8.01 -6.62 9.38
C ARG A 158 -7.75 -5.27 8.72
N PHE A 159 -6.55 -5.08 8.19
CA PHE A 159 -6.21 -3.87 7.43
C PHE A 159 -7.05 -3.74 6.16
N ALA A 160 -7.26 -4.82 5.43
CA ALA A 160 -8.07 -4.80 4.22
C ALA A 160 -9.55 -4.49 4.49
N ALA A 161 -10.10 -4.97 5.61
CA ALA A 161 -11.44 -4.60 6.04
C ALA A 161 -11.52 -3.12 6.45
N GLU A 162 -10.50 -2.62 7.16
CA GLU A 162 -10.40 -1.20 7.53
C GLU A 162 -10.39 -0.30 6.29
N VAL A 163 -9.58 -0.60 5.27
CA VAL A 163 -9.51 0.23 4.06
C VAL A 163 -10.82 0.18 3.26
N GLN A 164 -11.58 -0.92 3.32
CA GLN A 164 -12.90 -1.02 2.67
C GLN A 164 -13.99 -0.24 3.42
N ALA A 165 -13.95 -0.22 4.75
CA ALA A 165 -14.92 0.44 5.63
C ALA A 165 -14.18 1.15 6.78
N PRO A 166 -13.64 2.35 6.53
CA PRO A 166 -12.70 2.98 7.44
C PRO A 166 -13.35 3.44 8.72
N ARG A 167 -12.61 3.24 9.82
CA ARG A 167 -12.95 3.65 11.19
C ARG A 167 -11.88 4.56 11.78
N LEU A 168 -10.65 4.47 11.29
CA LEU A 168 -9.52 5.31 11.72
C LEU A 168 -9.43 6.62 10.93
N LEU A 169 -9.83 6.61 9.66
CA LEU A 169 -9.84 7.77 8.78
C LEU A 169 -11.26 8.15 8.39
N ASP A 170 -11.48 9.42 8.04
CA ASP A 170 -12.69 9.83 7.35
C ASP A 170 -12.83 9.07 6.01
N PRO A 171 -14.01 8.52 5.68
CA PRO A 171 -14.22 7.82 4.42
C PRO A 171 -13.83 8.62 3.17
N ARG A 172 -13.87 9.96 3.24
CA ARG A 172 -13.44 10.85 2.14
C ARG A 172 -11.93 10.79 1.91
N THR A 173 -11.13 10.69 2.97
CA THR A 173 -9.67 10.57 2.87
C THR A 173 -9.28 9.24 2.23
N VAL A 174 -9.95 8.15 2.61
CA VAL A 174 -9.73 6.84 1.98
C VAL A 174 -10.19 6.84 0.52
N ALA A 175 -11.33 7.47 0.21
CA ALA A 175 -11.78 7.64 -1.17
C ALA A 175 -10.79 8.45 -2.03
N GLU A 176 -10.16 9.48 -1.48
CA GLU A 176 -9.09 10.23 -2.15
C GLU A 176 -7.84 9.37 -2.32
N ALA A 177 -7.46 8.58 -1.32
CA ALA A 177 -6.34 7.66 -1.39
C ALA A 177 -6.49 6.59 -2.48
N MET A 178 -7.74 6.22 -2.78
CA MET A 178 -8.12 5.29 -3.85
C MET A 178 -8.34 5.95 -5.21
N THR A 179 -8.17 7.27 -5.31
CA THR A 179 -8.33 8.03 -6.55
C THR A 179 -6.98 8.33 -7.18
N VAL A 180 -6.89 8.23 -8.51
CA VAL A 180 -5.66 8.49 -9.26
C VAL A 180 -5.15 9.91 -8.97
N GLN A 181 -3.94 9.97 -8.42
CA GLN A 181 -3.19 11.21 -8.19
C GLN A 181 -2.26 11.43 -9.38
N TYR A 182 -2.20 12.64 -9.93
CA TYR A 182 -1.40 12.96 -11.14
C TYR A 182 -1.74 12.05 -12.34
N PRO A 183 -2.98 12.12 -12.88
CA PRO A 183 -3.44 11.25 -13.96
C PRO A 183 -2.65 11.47 -15.26
N GLY A 184 -2.54 10.42 -16.08
CA GLY A 184 -1.82 10.44 -17.36
C GLY A 184 -0.30 10.30 -17.24
N THR A 185 0.23 10.24 -16.01
CA THR A 185 1.66 9.97 -15.78
C THR A 185 2.03 8.54 -16.17
N LYS A 186 3.16 8.40 -16.86
CA LYS A 186 3.68 7.12 -17.34
C LYS A 186 4.82 6.66 -16.44
N GLY A 187 5.00 5.34 -16.34
CA GLY A 187 6.01 4.77 -15.46
C GLY A 187 6.23 3.29 -15.69
N VAL A 188 7.23 2.76 -14.99
CA VAL A 188 7.46 1.32 -14.92
C VAL A 188 6.76 0.79 -13.67
N LEU A 189 5.94 -0.25 -13.84
CA LEU A 189 5.50 -1.10 -12.75
C LEU A 189 6.55 -2.21 -12.57
N PRO A 190 7.31 -2.25 -11.45
CA PRO A 190 8.40 -3.20 -11.30
C PRO A 190 7.97 -4.66 -11.57
N GLY A 191 8.68 -5.38 -12.44
CA GLY A 191 8.30 -6.75 -12.84
C GLY A 191 7.23 -6.85 -13.93
N TYR A 192 6.49 -5.77 -14.23
CA TYR A 192 5.43 -5.72 -15.26
C TYR A 192 5.71 -4.73 -16.39
N GLY A 193 6.89 -4.10 -16.39
CA GLY A 193 7.34 -3.23 -17.48
C GLY A 193 6.64 -1.87 -17.51
N HIS A 194 6.70 -1.22 -18.66
CA HIS A 194 6.18 0.14 -18.84
C HIS A 194 4.65 0.14 -18.95
N GLN A 195 4.00 1.02 -18.18
CA GLN A 195 2.56 1.22 -18.17
C GLN A 195 2.22 2.66 -18.62
N ASN A 196 1.13 2.82 -19.37
CA ASN A 196 0.69 4.09 -19.94
C ASN A 196 -0.85 4.20 -19.96
N PRO A 197 -1.47 4.84 -18.96
CA PRO A 197 -0.84 5.44 -17.78
C PRO A 197 -0.35 4.38 -16.76
N ASN A 198 0.45 4.81 -15.77
CA ASN A 198 0.78 4.00 -14.60
C ASN A 198 0.11 4.59 -13.36
N ASP A 199 -1.18 4.29 -13.19
CA ASP A 199 -2.02 4.94 -12.20
C ASP A 199 -1.70 4.52 -10.76
N TRP A 200 -1.76 5.51 -9.87
CA TRP A 200 -1.45 5.38 -8.45
C TRP A 200 -2.28 6.39 -7.65
N GLY A 201 -2.78 5.95 -6.51
CA GLY A 201 -3.43 6.79 -5.51
C GLY A 201 -2.46 7.36 -4.48
N LEU A 202 -2.94 7.60 -3.27
CA LEU A 202 -2.08 8.00 -2.14
C LEU A 202 -1.50 6.75 -1.48
N GLY A 203 -0.40 6.24 -2.05
CA GLY A 203 0.33 5.07 -1.56
C GLY A 203 -0.22 3.71 -1.97
N PHE A 204 -1.40 3.68 -2.61
CA PHE A 204 -1.98 2.48 -3.20
C PHE A 204 -1.81 2.49 -4.72
N GLU A 205 -1.33 1.38 -5.28
CA GLU A 205 -1.33 1.18 -6.72
C GLU A 205 -2.78 0.98 -7.21
N ILE A 206 -3.16 1.57 -8.34
CA ILE A 206 -4.49 1.41 -8.94
C ILE A 206 -4.34 0.64 -10.25
N ARG A 207 -5.07 -0.46 -10.39
CA ARG A 207 -4.98 -1.40 -11.52
C ARG A 207 -5.27 -0.72 -12.86
N ASP A 208 -6.37 0.01 -12.94
CA ASP A 208 -6.90 0.59 -14.18
C ASP A 208 -6.87 -0.42 -15.35
N GLY A 209 -6.29 -0.04 -16.49
CA GLY A 209 -6.12 -0.86 -17.69
C GLY A 209 -4.73 -1.48 -17.86
N LYS A 210 -3.90 -1.53 -16.81
CA LYS A 210 -2.51 -2.04 -16.90
C LYS A 210 -2.47 -3.48 -17.43
N SER A 211 -1.54 -3.74 -18.33
CA SER A 211 -1.32 -5.07 -18.91
C SER A 211 0.12 -5.24 -19.40
N PRO A 212 0.83 -6.32 -19.02
CA PRO A 212 0.42 -7.35 -18.06
C PRO A 212 0.28 -6.79 -16.62
N HIS A 213 -0.37 -7.53 -15.73
CA HIS A 213 -0.61 -7.13 -14.34
C HIS A 213 -0.63 -8.33 -13.36
N TRP A 214 -0.41 -8.06 -12.07
CA TRP A 214 -0.40 -9.08 -11.00
C TRP A 214 -1.80 -9.45 -10.50
N THR A 215 -2.79 -8.57 -10.69
CA THR A 215 -4.19 -8.85 -10.37
C THR A 215 -4.85 -9.69 -11.46
N GLY A 216 -6.01 -10.29 -11.14
CA GLY A 216 -6.74 -11.13 -12.08
C GLY A 216 -7.28 -10.37 -13.30
N ALA A 217 -7.48 -11.09 -14.40
CA ALA A 217 -8.08 -10.53 -15.61
C ALA A 217 -9.51 -10.02 -15.39
N SER A 218 -10.22 -10.56 -14.39
CA SER A 218 -11.57 -10.15 -14.00
C SER A 218 -11.62 -9.03 -12.94
N SER A 219 -10.49 -8.61 -12.40
CA SER A 219 -10.44 -7.49 -11.44
C SER A 219 -10.90 -6.20 -12.11
N SER A 220 -11.72 -5.41 -11.41
CA SER A 220 -12.22 -4.14 -11.94
C SER A 220 -11.08 -3.14 -12.17
N PRO A 221 -11.22 -2.16 -13.07
CA PRO A 221 -10.26 -1.06 -13.19
C PRO A 221 -10.05 -0.28 -11.89
N ARG A 222 -11.04 -0.30 -10.98
CA ARG A 222 -11.00 0.34 -9.67
C ARG A 222 -10.25 -0.47 -8.60
N THR A 223 -9.77 -1.66 -8.94
CA THR A 223 -8.97 -2.47 -8.02
C THR A 223 -7.71 -1.72 -7.64
N PHE A 224 -7.39 -1.69 -6.35
CA PHE A 224 -6.22 -1.02 -5.83
C PHE A 224 -5.54 -1.86 -4.74
N GLY A 225 -4.27 -1.56 -4.44
CA GLY A 225 -3.52 -2.31 -3.44
C GLY A 225 -2.02 -2.21 -3.66
N HIS A 226 -1.31 -3.33 -3.43
CA HIS A 226 0.12 -3.44 -3.71
C HIS A 226 0.56 -4.91 -3.77
N PHE A 227 1.62 -5.21 -4.54
CA PHE A 227 2.37 -6.48 -4.47
C PHE A 227 3.83 -6.27 -4.05
N GLY A 228 4.43 -7.25 -3.40
CA GLY A 228 5.79 -7.23 -2.90
C GLY A 228 6.68 -8.27 -3.57
N GLN A 229 7.96 -7.94 -3.76
CA GLN A 229 8.95 -8.86 -4.34
C GLN A 229 9.20 -10.11 -3.48
N SER A 230 8.73 -10.14 -2.23
CA SER A 230 8.72 -11.34 -1.39
C SER A 230 7.67 -12.38 -1.77
N GLY A 231 6.91 -12.16 -2.85
CA GLY A 231 5.82 -13.04 -3.27
C GLY A 231 4.50 -12.76 -2.55
N THR A 232 4.34 -11.54 -2.01
CA THR A 232 3.15 -11.10 -1.28
C THR A 232 2.32 -10.15 -2.13
N PHE A 233 1.03 -10.08 -1.86
CA PHE A 233 0.13 -9.10 -2.47
C PHE A 233 -1.08 -8.85 -1.59
N LEU A 234 -1.66 -7.67 -1.74
CA LEU A 234 -2.93 -7.26 -1.16
C LEU A 234 -3.64 -6.43 -2.22
N TRP A 235 -4.87 -6.77 -2.57
CA TRP A 235 -5.71 -5.92 -3.42
C TRP A 235 -7.12 -5.86 -2.84
N ILE A 236 -7.82 -4.79 -3.20
CA ILE A 236 -9.20 -4.54 -2.81
C ILE A 236 -9.93 -4.19 -4.10
N ASP A 237 -11.05 -4.86 -4.36
CA ASP A 237 -11.91 -4.56 -5.52
C ASP A 237 -13.25 -3.97 -5.05
N PRO A 238 -13.42 -2.63 -5.13
CA PRO A 238 -14.64 -1.95 -4.69
C PRO A 238 -15.89 -2.43 -5.41
N ASP A 239 -15.78 -2.84 -6.68
CA ASP A 239 -16.92 -3.26 -7.49
C ASP A 239 -17.37 -4.68 -7.11
N ALA A 240 -16.44 -5.49 -6.60
CA ALA A 240 -16.73 -6.84 -6.13
C ALA A 240 -17.07 -6.91 -4.63
N GLY A 241 -16.68 -5.89 -3.85
CA GLY A 241 -17.01 -5.77 -2.42
C GLY A 241 -16.19 -6.69 -1.50
N TRP A 242 -14.98 -7.04 -1.92
CA TRP A 242 -14.05 -7.85 -1.13
C TRP A 242 -12.58 -7.53 -1.43
N ALA A 243 -11.74 -7.93 -0.50
CA ALA A 243 -10.28 -7.93 -0.59
C ALA A 243 -9.75 -9.35 -0.50
#